data_AF-A0AAU7WYG5-F1
#
_entry.id   AF-A0AAU7WYG5-F1
#
_cell.length_a   1.000
_cell.length_b   1.000
_cell.length_c   1.000
_cell.angle_alpha   90.00
_cell.angle_beta   90.00
_cell.angle_gamma   90.00
#
_symmetry.space_group_name_H-M   'P 1'
#
loop_
_entity.id
_entity.type
_entity.pdbx_description
1 polymer ?
#
loop_
_entity_poly.entity_id
_entity_poly.type
_entity_poly.pdbx_seq_one_letter_code
_entity_poly.pdbx_strand_id
1 'polypeptide(L)'
;MNLIEQSTRGLVLCALLGVATMALAECDNSPNSPGELHVCKPWPAEDGMNIGVRATPVQGAENAKVPRYNLDVALLLDDSGWAVASYNKDLARRSDGFALQGVQIDTGRYQLSEEERAFGLRATYRRASSTHPHEKTVLTLFVRDGKGLPPRLEGLVVDERRAELSRGGECVGRSRTLYRTLELGNGQRNGHADLLVRTRIVDTEHFKGPAGCESRDLAPRDSRVTLHYDGQRYPLPKTLTGA
;
A
#
# COMPACT_ATOMS: atom_id res chain seq x y z
N MET A 1 -12.31 36.03 -80.36
CA MET A 1 -11.79 34.66 -80.25
C MET A 1 -11.82 34.28 -78.78
N ASN A 2 -12.61 33.27 -78.43
CA ASN A 2 -12.67 32.49 -77.19
C ASN A 2 -12.96 33.24 -75.87
N LEU A 3 -13.65 32.71 -74.86
CA LEU A 3 -14.69 31.70 -74.62
C LEU A 3 -14.73 31.60 -73.07
N ILE A 4 -15.86 31.13 -72.55
CA ILE A 4 -16.24 31.00 -71.14
C ILE A 4 -15.50 29.83 -70.46
N GLU A 5 -15.27 29.88 -69.13
CA GLU A 5 -15.41 28.78 -68.13
C GLU A 5 -14.83 29.22 -66.76
N GLN A 6 -15.65 29.49 -65.74
CA GLN A 6 -16.18 28.62 -64.67
C GLN A 6 -15.18 27.98 -63.67
N SER A 7 -15.43 28.32 -62.40
CA SER A 7 -15.53 27.40 -61.23
C SER A 7 -14.30 26.59 -60.81
N THR A 8 -13.80 26.86 -59.59
CA THR A 8 -13.73 25.79 -58.56
C THR A 8 -13.61 26.33 -57.14
N ARG A 9 -14.50 25.84 -56.28
CA ARG A 9 -14.51 26.01 -54.82
C ARG A 9 -13.40 25.15 -54.21
N GLY A 10 -12.50 25.73 -53.43
CA GLY A 10 -11.58 25.00 -52.57
C GLY A 10 -12.21 24.73 -51.20
N LEU A 11 -12.76 23.54 -50.99
CA LEU A 11 -13.09 23.01 -49.66
C LEU A 11 -11.81 22.49 -49.02
N VAL A 12 -11.36 23.13 -47.94
CA VAL A 12 -10.32 22.59 -47.06
C VAL A 12 -10.99 21.63 -46.10
N LEU A 13 -10.85 20.32 -46.35
CA LEU A 13 -11.23 19.28 -45.40
C LEU A 13 -10.13 19.17 -44.34
N CYS A 14 -10.38 19.76 -43.17
CA CYS A 14 -9.55 19.55 -41.99
C CYS A 14 -9.90 18.17 -41.42
N ALA A 15 -9.10 17.15 -41.74
CA ALA A 15 -9.22 15.83 -41.14
C ALA A 15 -8.76 15.90 -39.67
N LEU A 16 -9.70 16.19 -38.77
CA LEU A 16 -9.53 15.95 -37.34
C LEU A 16 -9.55 14.45 -37.12
N LEU A 17 -8.39 13.82 -37.17
CA LEU A 17 -8.15 12.53 -36.53
C LEU A 17 -8.31 12.77 -35.02
N GLY A 18 -9.55 12.62 -34.54
CA GLY A 18 -9.83 12.51 -33.12
C GLY A 18 -9.04 11.32 -32.60
N VAL A 19 -8.02 11.60 -31.79
CA VAL A 19 -7.40 10.59 -30.96
C VAL A 19 -8.52 10.09 -30.06
N ALA A 20 -9.07 8.91 -30.36
CA ALA A 20 -9.91 8.21 -29.41
C ALA A 20 -9.00 7.91 -28.22
N THR A 21 -9.06 8.75 -27.20
CA THR A 21 -8.66 8.34 -25.86
C THR A 21 -9.56 7.17 -25.54
N MET A 22 -9.07 5.95 -25.75
CA MET A 22 -9.67 4.78 -25.15
C MET A 22 -9.65 5.09 -23.67
N ALA A 23 -10.81 5.38 -23.11
CA ALA A 23 -10.99 5.36 -21.67
C ALA A 23 -10.54 3.96 -21.27
N LEU A 24 -9.34 3.84 -20.70
CA LEU A 24 -8.96 2.65 -19.97
C LEU A 24 -10.12 2.40 -19.01
N ALA A 25 -10.63 1.17 -18.95
CA ALA A 25 -11.65 0.84 -17.98
C ALA A 25 -11.06 1.17 -16.60
N GLU A 26 -11.45 2.34 -16.09
CA GLU A 26 -10.86 2.89 -14.89
C GLU A 26 -11.21 1.95 -13.77
N CYS A 27 -10.18 1.43 -13.09
CA CYS A 27 -10.28 0.66 -11.85
C CYS A 27 -11.54 1.00 -11.06
N ASP A 28 -12.57 0.15 -11.13
CA ASP A 28 -13.78 0.32 -10.34
C ASP A 28 -13.43 0.01 -8.88
N ASN A 29 -13.36 1.04 -8.05
CA ASN A 29 -13.04 0.90 -6.63
C ASN A 29 -14.29 0.59 -5.77
N SER A 30 -15.41 0.24 -6.40
CA SER A 30 -16.64 -0.12 -5.68
C SER A 30 -16.47 -1.47 -4.93
N PRO A 31 -16.83 -1.53 -3.64
CA PRO A 31 -16.85 -2.80 -2.91
C PRO A 31 -18.03 -3.66 -3.38
N ASN A 32 -17.83 -4.98 -3.44
CA ASN A 32 -18.89 -5.92 -3.82
C ASN A 32 -19.71 -6.43 -2.62
N SER A 33 -19.25 -6.19 -1.39
CA SER A 33 -19.94 -6.61 -0.18
C SER A 33 -19.70 -5.66 1.01
N PRO A 34 -20.63 -5.59 1.98
CA PRO A 34 -20.45 -4.77 3.18
C PRO A 34 -19.17 -5.14 3.95
N GLY A 35 -18.40 -4.12 4.36
CA GLY A 35 -17.16 -4.31 5.12
C GLY A 35 -15.96 -4.80 4.31
N GLU A 36 -16.14 -5.06 3.01
CA GLU A 36 -15.05 -5.31 2.07
C GLU A 36 -14.19 -4.06 1.88
N LEU A 37 -12.88 -4.26 1.80
CA LEU A 37 -11.95 -3.22 1.37
C LEU A 37 -11.48 -3.56 -0.04
N HIS A 38 -11.58 -2.60 -0.96
CA HIS A 38 -11.17 -2.77 -2.33
C HIS A 38 -10.31 -1.59 -2.77
N VAL A 39 -9.21 -1.87 -3.47
CA VAL A 39 -8.36 -0.85 -4.10
C VAL A 39 -7.79 -1.41 -5.38
N CYS A 40 -7.85 -0.61 -6.45
CA CYS A 40 -7.28 -0.92 -7.75
C CYS A 40 -6.46 0.26 -8.26
N LYS A 41 -5.30 -0.02 -8.85
CA LYS A 41 -4.43 0.99 -9.48
C LYS A 41 -3.70 0.42 -10.70
N PRO A 42 -3.41 1.22 -11.73
CA PRO A 42 -2.52 0.82 -12.83
C PRO A 42 -1.16 0.34 -12.33
N TRP A 43 -0.61 -0.70 -12.95
CA TRP A 43 0.70 -1.24 -12.62
C TRP A 43 1.78 -0.58 -13.49
N PRO A 44 2.67 0.27 -12.95
CA PRO A 44 3.61 1.01 -13.79
C PRO A 44 4.75 0.18 -14.41
N ALA A 45 4.74 -1.15 -14.21
CA ALA A 45 5.74 -2.04 -14.78
C ALA A 45 5.33 -2.61 -16.14
N GLU A 46 4.03 -2.66 -16.43
CA GLU A 46 3.49 -3.29 -17.64
C GLU A 46 2.21 -2.54 -18.05
N ASP A 47 2.24 -1.91 -19.21
CA ASP A 47 1.08 -1.18 -19.75
C ASP A 47 -0.09 -2.14 -19.99
N GLY A 48 -1.32 -1.68 -19.78
CA GLY A 48 -2.50 -2.52 -19.94
C GLY A 48 -2.75 -3.47 -18.76
N MET A 49 -2.05 -3.29 -17.64
CA MET A 49 -2.28 -4.04 -16.41
C MET A 49 -2.60 -3.15 -15.21
N ASN A 50 -3.46 -3.69 -14.34
CA ASN A 50 -3.83 -3.13 -13.05
C ASN A 50 -3.43 -4.07 -11.90
N ILE A 51 -3.10 -3.49 -10.75
CA ILE A 51 -3.05 -4.19 -9.47
C ILE A 51 -4.43 -4.06 -8.83
N GLY A 52 -5.08 -5.19 -8.53
CA GLY A 52 -6.32 -5.25 -7.77
C GLY A 52 -6.09 -5.90 -6.40
N VAL A 53 -6.66 -5.30 -5.36
CA VAL A 53 -6.59 -5.83 -3.99
C VAL A 53 -7.97 -5.81 -3.37
N ARG A 54 -8.37 -6.95 -2.81
CA ARG A 54 -9.63 -7.14 -2.10
C ARG A 54 -9.37 -7.76 -0.74
N ALA A 55 -9.96 -7.21 0.30
CA ALA A 55 -10.03 -7.84 1.61
C ALA A 55 -11.49 -8.08 1.95
N THR A 56 -11.92 -9.34 1.89
CA THR A 56 -13.31 -9.75 2.09
C THR A 56 -13.51 -10.27 3.51
N PRO A 57 -14.47 -9.74 4.30
CA PRO A 57 -14.78 -10.28 5.61
C PRO A 57 -15.19 -11.76 5.53
N VAL A 58 -14.63 -12.60 6.39
CA VAL A 58 -15.05 -14.00 6.49
C VAL A 58 -16.43 -14.08 7.14
N GLN A 59 -17.33 -14.91 6.60
CA GLN A 59 -18.68 -15.08 7.14
C GLN A 59 -18.68 -15.36 8.66
N GLY A 60 -19.63 -14.74 9.37
CA GLY A 60 -19.72 -14.81 10.84
C GLY A 60 -18.76 -13.87 11.59
N ALA A 61 -17.91 -13.12 10.87
CA ALA A 61 -17.06 -12.10 11.46
C ALA A 61 -17.75 -10.75 11.70
N GLU A 62 -18.96 -10.54 11.13
CA GLU A 62 -19.72 -9.28 11.27
C GLU A 62 -20.09 -8.97 12.73
N ASN A 63 -20.35 -10.01 13.54
CA ASN A 63 -20.64 -9.88 14.97
C ASN A 63 -19.38 -9.99 15.85
N ALA A 64 -18.20 -10.18 15.25
CA ALA A 64 -16.96 -10.25 16.00
C ALA A 64 -16.44 -8.84 16.31
N LYS A 65 -15.92 -8.63 17.52
CA LYS A 65 -15.26 -7.37 17.91
C LYS A 65 -14.12 -6.99 16.96
N VAL A 66 -13.52 -7.97 16.28
CA VAL A 66 -12.47 -7.79 15.28
C VAL A 66 -12.75 -8.78 14.12
N PRO A 67 -13.18 -8.30 12.95
CA PRO A 67 -13.47 -9.17 11.82
C PRO A 67 -12.21 -9.81 11.23
N ARG A 68 -12.37 -11.03 10.69
CA ARG A 68 -11.35 -11.75 9.91
C ARG A 68 -11.52 -11.43 8.44
N TYR A 69 -10.44 -11.44 7.67
CA TYR A 69 -10.47 -11.12 6.25
C TYR A 69 -9.75 -12.18 5.42
N ASN A 70 -10.28 -12.50 4.24
CA ASN A 70 -9.50 -13.12 3.18
C ASN A 70 -8.94 -11.99 2.30
N LEU A 71 -7.63 -11.97 2.11
CA LEU A 71 -6.94 -11.02 1.27
C LEU A 71 -6.63 -11.66 -0.08
N ASP A 72 -7.14 -11.05 -1.14
CA ASP A 72 -6.87 -11.42 -2.52
C ASP A 72 -6.12 -10.26 -3.19
N VAL A 73 -4.95 -10.55 -3.75
CA VAL A 73 -4.12 -9.62 -4.53
C VAL A 73 -3.98 -10.20 -5.93
N ALA A 74 -4.19 -9.39 -6.96
CA ALA A 74 -4.13 -9.84 -8.34
C ALA A 74 -3.52 -8.80 -9.27
N LEU A 75 -2.89 -9.28 -10.32
CA LEU A 75 -2.64 -8.51 -11.54
C LEU A 75 -3.76 -8.80 -12.52
N LEU A 76 -4.41 -7.75 -13.00
CA LEU A 76 -5.59 -7.78 -13.85
C LEU A 76 -5.27 -7.17 -15.20
N LEU A 77 -5.81 -7.73 -16.28
CA LEU A 77 -5.79 -7.08 -17.60
C LEU A 77 -6.80 -5.92 -17.65
N ASP A 78 -6.40 -4.78 -18.20
CA ASP A 78 -7.20 -3.55 -18.21
C ASP A 78 -8.53 -3.68 -18.97
N ASP A 79 -8.56 -4.48 -20.04
CA ASP A 79 -9.71 -4.62 -20.93
C ASP A 79 -10.81 -5.54 -20.38
N SER A 80 -10.39 -6.59 -19.68
CA SER A 80 -11.23 -7.74 -19.29
C SER A 80 -11.39 -7.88 -17.77
N GLY A 81 -10.52 -7.25 -16.99
CA GLY A 81 -10.44 -7.46 -15.53
C GLY A 81 -9.98 -8.87 -15.15
N TRP A 82 -9.47 -9.66 -16.10
CA TRP A 82 -9.06 -11.04 -15.84
C TRP A 82 -7.76 -11.10 -15.06
N ALA A 83 -7.75 -11.90 -13.99
CA ALA A 83 -6.55 -12.11 -13.18
C ALA A 83 -5.54 -12.99 -13.93
N VAL A 84 -4.38 -12.42 -14.24
CA VAL A 84 -3.26 -13.13 -14.89
C VAL A 84 -2.24 -13.65 -13.88
N ALA A 85 -2.20 -13.07 -12.68
CA ALA A 85 -1.47 -13.58 -11.54
C ALA A 85 -2.20 -13.23 -10.23
N SER A 86 -2.09 -14.07 -9.21
CA SER A 86 -2.76 -13.82 -7.93
C SER A 86 -1.98 -14.34 -6.70
N TYR A 87 -2.36 -13.79 -5.55
CA TYR A 87 -1.96 -14.24 -4.22
C TYR A 87 -3.17 -14.12 -3.30
N ASN A 88 -3.44 -15.18 -2.54
CA ASN A 88 -4.56 -15.21 -1.61
C ASN A 88 -4.04 -15.57 -0.22
N LYS A 89 -4.52 -14.90 0.83
CA LYS A 89 -4.11 -15.14 2.21
C LYS A 89 -5.27 -14.96 3.18
N ASP A 90 -5.47 -15.95 4.06
CA ASP A 90 -6.30 -15.76 5.25
C ASP A 90 -5.59 -14.81 6.23
N LEU A 91 -6.15 -13.61 6.39
CA LEU A 91 -5.81 -12.70 7.48
C LEU A 91 -6.59 -13.17 8.72
N ALA A 92 -6.07 -14.25 9.31
CA ALA A 92 -6.65 -14.90 10.47
C ALA A 92 -6.85 -13.90 11.62
N ARG A 93 -7.79 -14.22 12.52
CA ARG A 93 -8.05 -13.40 13.71
C ARG A 93 -6.76 -13.28 14.51
N ARG A 94 -6.14 -12.10 14.49
CA ARG A 94 -4.93 -11.89 15.28
C ARG A 94 -5.31 -11.90 16.76
N SER A 95 -4.62 -12.73 17.54
CA SER A 95 -4.80 -12.81 18.99
C SER A 95 -4.48 -11.49 19.71
N ASP A 96 -3.75 -10.60 19.05
CA ASP A 96 -3.35 -9.30 19.57
C ASP A 96 -4.41 -8.18 19.43
N GLY A 97 -5.58 -8.49 18.84
CA GLY A 97 -6.76 -7.62 18.87
C GLY A 97 -6.77 -6.48 17.87
N PHE A 98 -5.97 -6.55 16.80
CA PHE A 98 -5.97 -5.55 15.74
C PHE A 98 -6.97 -5.86 14.62
N ALA A 99 -7.83 -4.89 14.31
CA ALA A 99 -8.71 -4.92 13.15
C ALA A 99 -8.01 -4.31 11.93
N LEU A 100 -8.22 -4.91 10.75
CA LEU A 100 -7.87 -4.27 9.49
C LEU A 100 -8.74 -3.02 9.31
N GLN A 101 -8.13 -1.91 8.90
CA GLN A 101 -8.81 -0.63 8.71
C GLN A 101 -8.78 -0.17 7.26
N GLY A 102 -7.77 -0.59 6.50
CA GLY A 102 -7.56 -0.12 5.14
C GLY A 102 -6.45 -0.87 4.45
N VAL A 103 -6.51 -0.87 3.13
CA VAL A 103 -5.47 -1.36 2.23
C VAL A 103 -5.13 -0.28 1.21
N GLN A 104 -3.86 -0.19 0.82
CA GLN A 104 -3.38 0.73 -0.19
C GLN A 104 -2.32 0.07 -1.06
N ILE A 105 -2.41 0.29 -2.37
CA ILE A 105 -1.37 -0.10 -3.33
C ILE A 105 -0.26 0.96 -3.36
N ASP A 106 0.97 0.51 -3.17
CA ASP A 106 2.22 1.26 -3.22
C ASP A 106 3.00 0.89 -4.48
N THR A 107 3.04 1.81 -5.45
CA THR A 107 3.75 1.62 -6.72
C THR A 107 5.13 2.28 -6.74
N GLY A 108 5.78 2.35 -5.57
CA GLY A 108 7.17 2.77 -5.45
C GLY A 108 8.09 2.07 -6.46
N ARG A 109 9.24 2.70 -6.75
CA ARG A 109 10.21 2.18 -7.74
C ARG A 109 11.04 1.03 -7.16
N TYR A 110 10.38 -0.07 -6.80
CA TYR A 110 10.99 -1.28 -6.24
C TYR A 110 11.52 -2.20 -7.36
N GLN A 111 12.47 -1.71 -8.15
CA GLN A 111 13.22 -2.53 -9.09
C GLN A 111 14.21 -3.40 -8.29
N LEU A 112 13.82 -4.64 -8.01
CA LEU A 112 14.59 -5.52 -7.11
C LEU A 112 15.75 -6.19 -7.84
N SER A 113 15.60 -6.50 -9.13
CA SER A 113 16.67 -6.99 -10.02
C SER A 113 16.47 -6.41 -11.42
N GLU A 114 17.26 -6.80 -12.42
CA GLU A 114 17.02 -6.39 -13.81
C GLU A 114 15.67 -6.90 -14.35
N GLU A 115 15.19 -8.04 -13.86
CA GLU A 115 13.98 -8.72 -14.35
C GLU A 115 12.79 -8.60 -13.38
N GLU A 116 13.03 -8.36 -12.09
CA GLU A 116 11.96 -8.30 -11.08
C GLU A 116 11.67 -6.87 -10.62
N ARG A 117 10.47 -6.38 -10.97
CA ARG A 117 9.89 -5.18 -10.37
C ARG A 117 8.76 -5.55 -9.42
N ALA A 118 8.90 -5.13 -8.17
CA ALA A 118 7.86 -5.31 -7.17
C ALA A 118 6.85 -4.16 -7.13
N PHE A 119 5.66 -4.46 -6.64
CA PHE A 119 4.73 -3.47 -6.10
C PHE A 119 4.43 -3.80 -4.63
N GLY A 120 4.00 -2.80 -3.88
CA GLY A 120 3.70 -2.91 -2.47
C GLY A 120 2.21 -2.94 -2.17
N LEU A 121 1.85 -3.69 -1.14
CA LEU A 121 0.58 -3.59 -0.44
C LEU A 121 0.83 -3.07 0.98
N ARG A 122 0.18 -1.96 1.33
CA ARG A 122 0.15 -1.41 2.68
C ARG A 122 -1.19 -1.76 3.33
N ALA A 123 -1.15 -2.54 4.40
CA ALA A 123 -2.32 -2.90 5.19
C ALA A 123 -2.25 -2.20 6.56
N THR A 124 -3.25 -1.35 6.85
CA THR A 124 -3.34 -0.60 8.10
C THR A 124 -4.22 -1.34 9.08
N TYR A 125 -3.70 -1.55 10.29
CA TYR A 125 -4.35 -2.25 11.37
C TYR A 125 -4.49 -1.35 12.58
N ARG A 126 -5.61 -1.43 13.29
CA ARG A 126 -5.87 -0.65 14.50
C ARG A 126 -6.44 -1.51 15.61
N ARG A 127 -5.96 -1.27 16.82
CA ARG A 127 -6.52 -1.73 18.07
C ARG A 127 -7.00 -0.52 18.85
N ALA A 128 -8.33 -0.40 18.98
CA ALA A 128 -8.94 0.66 19.75
C ALA A 128 -8.77 0.40 21.25
N SER A 129 -8.37 1.43 21.98
CA SER A 129 -8.37 1.47 23.45
C SER A 129 -8.27 2.93 23.87
N SER A 130 -9.01 3.32 24.92
CA SER A 130 -8.95 4.68 25.46
C SER A 130 -7.62 4.98 26.16
N THR A 131 -6.93 3.94 26.64
CA THR A 131 -5.67 4.06 27.39
C THR A 131 -4.48 3.54 26.60
N HIS A 132 -4.69 2.60 25.68
CA HIS A 132 -3.62 1.94 24.93
C HIS A 132 -3.91 1.85 23.42
N PRO A 133 -4.29 2.97 22.76
CA PRO A 133 -4.57 2.94 21.32
C PRO A 133 -3.31 2.53 20.57
N HIS A 134 -3.46 1.71 19.54
CA HIS A 134 -2.35 1.24 18.73
C HIS A 134 -2.80 1.07 17.28
N GLU A 135 -2.09 1.69 16.36
CA GLU A 135 -2.27 1.59 14.91
C GLU A 135 -0.94 1.30 14.25
N LYS A 136 -0.92 0.45 13.22
CA LYS A 136 0.26 0.17 12.43
C LYS A 136 -0.06 -0.15 10.99
N THR A 137 0.79 0.28 10.07
CA THR A 137 0.74 -0.05 8.65
C THR A 137 1.87 -1.01 8.30
N VAL A 138 1.51 -2.14 7.72
CA VAL A 138 2.42 -3.21 7.31
C VAL A 138 2.56 -3.18 5.80
N LEU A 139 3.80 -3.16 5.30
CA LEU A 139 4.15 -3.28 3.90
C LEU A 139 4.54 -4.72 3.55
N THR A 140 3.98 -5.22 2.45
CA THR A 140 4.40 -6.43 1.76
C THR A 140 4.76 -6.06 0.32
N LEU A 141 5.89 -6.54 -0.20
CA LEU A 141 6.28 -6.39 -1.61
C LEU A 141 6.02 -7.69 -2.36
N PHE A 142 5.32 -7.60 -3.48
CA PHE A 142 5.00 -8.71 -4.37
C PHE A 142 5.72 -8.56 -5.70
N VAL A 143 6.16 -9.67 -6.28
CA VAL A 143 6.63 -9.74 -7.66
C VAL A 143 5.75 -10.70 -8.46
N ARG A 144 5.72 -10.55 -9.79
CA ARG A 144 5.08 -11.51 -10.67
C ARG A 144 6.01 -12.69 -10.93
N ASP A 145 5.53 -13.91 -10.67
CA ASP A 145 6.21 -15.15 -11.02
C ASP A 145 5.18 -16.09 -11.69
N GLY A 146 5.16 -16.08 -13.02
CA GLY A 146 4.15 -16.77 -13.82
C GLY A 146 2.72 -16.32 -13.45
N LYS A 147 1.94 -17.24 -12.89
CA LYS A 147 0.57 -17.01 -12.41
C LYS A 147 0.48 -16.65 -10.92
N GLY A 148 1.63 -16.59 -10.22
CA GLY A 148 1.71 -16.28 -8.81
C GLY A 148 2.20 -14.86 -8.54
N LEU A 149 1.90 -14.38 -7.34
CA LEU A 149 2.46 -13.16 -6.77
C LEU A 149 3.20 -13.47 -5.45
N PRO A 150 4.37 -14.14 -5.48
CA PRO A 150 5.10 -14.43 -4.26
C PRO A 150 5.57 -13.15 -3.56
N PRO A 151 5.43 -13.05 -2.23
CA PRO A 151 5.98 -11.93 -1.48
C PRO A 151 7.50 -12.02 -1.41
N ARG A 152 8.20 -10.96 -1.82
CA ARG A 152 9.65 -10.80 -1.62
C ARG A 152 9.99 -10.14 -0.29
N LEU A 153 9.10 -9.31 0.25
CA LEU A 153 9.21 -8.73 1.58
C LEU A 153 7.84 -8.82 2.23
N GLU A 154 7.74 -9.27 3.48
CA GLU A 154 6.45 -9.40 4.14
C GLU A 154 6.56 -9.06 5.63
N GLY A 155 5.72 -8.15 6.11
CA GLY A 155 5.63 -7.83 7.54
C GLY A 155 6.38 -6.59 7.98
N LEU A 156 6.89 -5.76 7.05
CA LEU A 156 7.62 -4.55 7.41
C LEU A 156 6.64 -3.50 7.93
N VAL A 157 6.74 -3.14 9.21
CA VAL A 157 5.93 -2.03 9.76
C VAL A 157 6.52 -0.71 9.29
N VAL A 158 5.81 0.00 8.41
CA VAL A 158 6.26 1.27 7.83
C VAL A 158 5.72 2.50 8.55
N ASP A 159 4.63 2.34 9.28
CA ASP A 159 4.04 3.35 10.16
C ASP A 159 3.53 2.66 11.42
N GLU A 160 3.79 3.22 12.59
CA GLU A 160 3.21 2.76 13.86
C GLU A 160 2.94 3.96 14.77
N ARG A 161 1.74 4.01 15.33
CA ARG A 161 1.31 4.99 16.33
C ARG A 161 0.76 4.25 17.52
N ARG A 162 1.31 4.48 18.71
CA ARG A 162 0.80 3.90 19.94
C ARG A 162 0.87 4.88 21.10
N ALA A 163 -0.02 4.73 22.07
CA ALA A 163 0.02 5.55 23.28
C ALA A 163 -0.28 4.73 24.53
N GLU A 164 0.17 5.26 25.66
CA GLU A 164 -0.14 4.84 27.03
C GLU A 164 -0.66 6.09 27.74
N LEU A 165 -1.97 6.16 27.91
CA LEU A 165 -2.70 7.33 28.42
C LEU A 165 -3.39 6.99 29.74
N SER A 166 -3.43 7.96 30.62
CA SER A 166 -4.16 7.89 31.89
C SER A 166 -5.66 7.76 31.64
N ARG A 167 -6.36 7.06 32.54
CA ARG A 167 -7.82 6.96 32.49
C ARG A 167 -8.46 8.32 32.80
N GLY A 168 -9.68 8.54 32.30
CA GLY A 168 -10.53 9.65 32.76
C GLY A 168 -10.31 11.00 32.07
N GLY A 169 -9.62 11.05 30.92
CA GLY A 169 -9.56 12.27 30.10
C GLY A 169 -8.56 13.33 30.57
N GLU A 170 -7.65 12.98 31.50
CA GLU A 170 -6.60 13.89 31.95
C GLU A 170 -5.50 14.14 30.92
N CYS A 171 -5.51 13.40 29.79
CA CYS A 171 -4.53 13.48 28.71
C CYS A 171 -3.07 13.34 29.17
N VAL A 172 -2.83 12.77 30.35
CA VAL A 172 -1.48 12.51 30.84
C VAL A 172 -1.00 11.16 30.33
N GLY A 173 0.18 11.11 29.73
CA GLY A 173 0.71 9.85 29.23
C GLY A 173 1.88 10.02 28.27
N ARG A 174 2.16 8.97 27.51
CA ARG A 174 3.21 8.96 26.50
C ARG A 174 2.67 8.35 25.21
N SER A 175 3.12 8.85 24.08
CA SER A 175 2.94 8.15 22.80
C SER A 175 4.26 7.95 22.10
N ARG A 176 4.25 7.03 21.15
CA ARG A 176 5.33 6.82 20.20
C ARG A 176 4.75 6.81 18.81
N THR A 177 5.43 7.52 17.93
CA THR A 177 5.24 7.38 16.49
C THR A 177 6.52 6.87 15.85
N LEU A 178 6.37 5.94 14.91
CA LEU A 178 7.44 5.37 14.12
C LEU A 178 7.09 5.51 12.65
N TYR A 179 8.03 6.03 11.88
CA TYR A 179 7.94 6.15 10.43
C TYR A 179 9.11 5.42 9.80
N ARG A 180 8.87 4.68 8.72
CA ARG A 180 9.93 4.09 7.91
C ARG A 180 9.82 4.41 6.44
N THR A 181 10.96 4.65 5.81
CA THR A 181 11.10 4.63 4.36
C THR A 181 11.81 3.35 3.92
N LEU A 182 11.45 2.89 2.74
CA LEU A 182 12.10 1.77 2.06
C LEU A 182 12.69 2.29 0.75
N GLU A 183 13.99 2.15 0.58
CA GLU A 183 14.74 2.61 -0.57
C GLU A 183 15.54 1.46 -1.17
N LEU A 184 15.81 1.49 -2.48
CA LEU A 184 16.82 0.61 -3.08
C LEU A 184 18.21 1.07 -2.65
N GLY A 185 19.05 0.12 -2.26
CA GLY A 185 20.46 0.33 -1.99
C GLY A 185 21.32 0.11 -3.23
N ASN A 186 22.57 0.55 -3.12
CA ASN A 186 23.56 0.36 -4.19
C ASN A 186 24.22 -1.03 -4.17
N GLY A 187 24.07 -1.76 -3.06
CA GLY A 187 24.57 -3.13 -2.93
C GLY A 187 23.64 -4.12 -3.63
N GLN A 188 24.18 -5.28 -4.00
CA GLN A 188 23.41 -6.41 -4.51
C GLN A 188 23.83 -7.70 -3.82
N ARG A 189 22.88 -8.61 -3.60
CA ARG A 189 23.12 -9.97 -3.13
C ARG A 189 22.13 -10.91 -3.79
N ASN A 190 22.61 -12.07 -4.23
CA ASN A 190 21.77 -13.09 -4.89
C ASN A 190 20.96 -12.50 -6.07
N GLY A 191 21.60 -11.64 -6.88
CA GLY A 191 21.00 -11.01 -8.05
C GLY A 191 20.00 -9.88 -7.77
N HIS A 192 19.80 -9.50 -6.51
CA HIS A 192 18.83 -8.48 -6.12
C HIS A 192 19.49 -7.33 -5.36
N ALA A 193 18.98 -6.11 -5.55
CA ALA A 193 19.38 -4.91 -4.84
C ALA A 193 19.13 -5.04 -3.34
N ASP A 194 20.01 -4.46 -2.54
CA ASP A 194 19.78 -4.30 -1.11
C ASP A 194 18.53 -3.41 -0.88
N LEU A 195 17.77 -3.68 0.17
CA LEU A 195 16.72 -2.77 0.62
C LEU A 195 17.17 -2.00 1.85
N LEU A 196 17.08 -0.68 1.79
CA LEU A 196 17.47 0.23 2.85
C LEU A 196 16.23 0.69 3.61
N VAL A 197 16.13 0.27 4.85
CA VAL A 197 15.07 0.68 5.76
C VAL A 197 15.59 1.79 6.66
N ARG A 198 15.05 3.00 6.50
CA ARG A 198 15.32 4.10 7.45
C ARG A 198 14.17 4.18 8.41
N THR A 199 14.46 4.32 9.70
CA THR A 199 13.46 4.44 10.75
C THR A 199 13.64 5.77 11.45
N ARG A 200 12.54 6.49 11.67
CA ARG A 200 12.46 7.65 12.55
C ARG A 200 11.44 7.37 13.65
N ILE A 201 11.83 7.55 14.90
CA ILE A 201 10.96 7.37 16.07
C ILE A 201 10.87 8.69 16.82
N VAL A 202 9.65 9.10 17.13
CA VAL A 202 9.35 10.26 17.99
C VAL A 202 8.53 9.76 19.17
N ASP A 203 9.06 9.94 20.38
CA ASP A 203 8.29 9.76 21.61
C ASP A 203 7.69 11.13 21.98
N THR A 204 6.44 11.16 22.41
CA THR A 204 5.71 12.38 22.79
C THR A 204 5.22 12.25 24.21
N GLU A 205 5.41 13.28 25.02
CA GLU A 205 4.85 13.40 26.37
C GLU A 205 3.55 14.19 26.31
N HIS A 206 2.49 13.65 26.89
CA HIS A 206 1.18 14.29 26.99
C HIS A 206 0.93 14.71 28.43
N PHE A 207 0.43 15.92 28.63
CA PHE A 207 0.19 16.50 29.94
C PHE A 207 -0.95 17.52 29.91
N LYS A 208 -1.47 17.84 31.10
CA LYS A 208 -2.47 18.89 31.27
C LYS A 208 -1.77 20.24 31.43
N GLY A 209 -1.95 21.12 30.46
CA GLY A 209 -1.44 22.49 30.47
C GLY A 209 -2.54 23.55 30.58
N PRO A 210 -2.17 24.84 30.58
CA PRO A 210 -3.13 25.94 30.67
C PRO A 210 -4.15 25.97 29.52
N ALA A 211 -3.80 25.48 28.33
CA ALA A 211 -4.70 25.40 27.17
C ALA A 211 -5.49 24.08 27.09
N GLY A 212 -5.39 23.22 28.11
CA GLY A 212 -6.04 21.91 28.14
C GLY A 212 -5.04 20.77 27.92
N CYS A 213 -5.34 19.87 26.98
CA CYS A 213 -4.44 18.75 26.67
C CYS A 213 -3.31 19.22 25.76
N GLU A 214 -2.11 19.28 26.31
CA GLU A 214 -0.91 19.70 25.61
C GLU A 214 0.06 18.53 25.46
N SER A 215 0.98 18.66 24.51
CA SER A 215 1.97 17.61 24.25
C SER A 215 3.31 18.21 23.83
N ARG A 216 4.37 17.45 24.08
CA ARG A 216 5.73 17.81 23.71
C ARG A 216 6.45 16.61 23.12
N ASP A 217 6.94 16.78 21.91
CA ASP A 217 7.81 15.81 21.27
C ASP A 217 9.19 15.81 21.92
N LEU A 218 9.72 14.62 22.14
CA LEU A 218 11.11 14.41 22.53
C LEU A 218 12.00 14.36 21.29
N ALA A 219 13.32 14.46 21.52
CA ALA A 219 14.29 14.39 20.45
C ALA A 219 14.08 13.10 19.62
N PRO A 220 13.99 13.21 18.28
CA PRO A 220 13.78 12.07 17.40
C PRO A 220 14.98 11.13 17.44
N ARG A 221 14.72 9.84 17.24
CA ARG A 221 15.74 8.81 17.11
C ARG A 221 15.67 8.20 15.72
N ASP A 222 16.78 8.29 14.99
CA ASP A 222 16.90 7.77 13.64
C ASP A 222 17.79 6.52 13.62
N SER A 223 17.43 5.54 12.81
CA SER A 223 18.25 4.34 12.59
C SER A 223 18.10 3.82 11.17
N ARG A 224 19.02 2.95 10.77
CA ARG A 224 19.02 2.34 9.44
C ARG A 224 19.35 0.85 9.52
N VAL A 225 18.65 0.07 8.72
CA VAL A 225 18.91 -1.35 8.52
C VAL A 225 18.99 -1.61 7.01
N THR A 226 19.97 -2.40 6.60
CA THR A 226 20.02 -2.94 5.24
C THR A 226 19.50 -4.37 5.27
N LEU A 227 18.55 -4.67 4.40
CA LEU A 227 18.05 -6.02 4.17
C LEU A 227 18.69 -6.56 2.90
N HIS A 228 19.22 -7.77 3.00
CA HIS A 228 19.83 -8.47 1.87
C HIS A 228 18.89 -9.58 1.41
N TYR A 229 18.79 -9.77 0.10
CA TYR A 229 18.02 -10.87 -0.46
C TYR A 229 18.68 -12.21 -0.15
N ASP A 230 17.93 -13.17 0.39
CA ASP A 230 18.44 -14.50 0.80
C ASP A 230 18.41 -15.55 -0.33
N GLY A 231 17.94 -15.16 -1.52
CA GLY A 231 17.72 -16.06 -2.65
C GLY A 231 16.24 -16.40 -2.87
N GLN A 232 15.37 -16.11 -1.88
CA GLN A 232 13.91 -16.27 -1.99
C GLN A 232 13.15 -15.00 -1.60
N ARG A 233 13.61 -14.30 -0.56
CA ARG A 233 12.97 -13.10 0.01
C ARG A 233 13.98 -12.23 0.77
N TYR A 234 13.51 -11.09 1.24
CA TYR A 234 14.21 -10.23 2.20
C TYR A 234 13.77 -10.62 3.62
N PRO A 235 14.60 -11.35 4.39
CA PRO A 235 14.27 -11.69 5.76
C PRO A 235 14.18 -10.44 6.63
N LEU A 236 13.13 -10.35 7.44
CA LEU A 236 12.90 -9.23 8.34
C LEU A 236 13.39 -9.54 9.76
N PRO A 237 14.30 -8.73 10.32
CA PRO A 237 14.59 -8.75 11.74
C PRO A 237 13.34 -8.40 12.56
N LYS A 238 13.19 -8.99 13.76
CA LYS A 238 12.07 -8.72 14.68
C LYS A 238 11.91 -7.23 15.02
N THR A 239 13.00 -6.47 14.98
CA THR A 239 12.97 -5.02 15.22
C THR A 239 12.16 -4.25 14.17
N LEU A 240 11.91 -4.85 12.99
CA LEU A 240 11.17 -4.24 11.88
C LEU A 240 9.70 -4.68 11.79
N THR A 241 9.26 -5.65 12.59
CA THR A 241 7.89 -6.19 12.53
C THR A 241 6.88 -5.47 13.44
N GLY A 242 7.29 -4.34 14.04
CA GLY A 242 6.50 -3.58 15.02
C GLY A 242 6.53 -4.20 16.42
N ALA A 243 5.95 -3.49 17.39
CA ALA A 243 5.80 -3.95 18.77
C ALA A 243 4.45 -4.64 19.04
#